data_AF-A0A532CY48-F1
#
_entry.id   AF-A0A532CY48-F1
#
_cell.length_a   1.000
_cell.length_b   1.000
_cell.length_c   1.000
_cell.angle_alpha   90.00
_cell.angle_beta   90.00
_cell.angle_gamma   90.00
#
_symmetry.space_group_name_H-M   'P 1'
#
loop_
_entity.id
_entity.type
_entity.pdbx_description
1 polymer ?
#
loop_
_entity_poly.entity_id
_entity_poly.type
_entity_poly.pdbx_seq_one_letter_code
_entity_poly.pdbx_strand_id
1 'polypeptide(L)' 'MNSRTKNILFWVVVGLFMILLFNLFSVPHHEPEEDVIFSEFMTKLDKGDIEKVIIKSSHISAILKDKT' A
#
# COMPACT_ATOMS: atom_id res chain seq x y z
N MET A 1 33.10 -27.28 -17.65
CA MET A 1 32.03 -26.38 -17.16
C MET A 1 31.02 -27.20 -16.39
N ASN A 2 30.87 -26.94 -15.09
CA ASN A 2 30.07 -27.79 -14.21
C ASN A 2 28.57 -27.52 -14.47
N SER A 3 27.90 -28.43 -15.19
CA SER A 3 26.48 -28.28 -15.60
C SER A 3 25.53 -28.07 -14.43
N ARG A 4 25.93 -28.51 -13.22
CA ARG A 4 25.22 -28.29 -11.96
C ARG A 4 25.19 -26.81 -11.56
N THR A 5 26.30 -26.08 -11.73
CA THR A 5 26.38 -24.64 -11.46
C THR A 5 25.51 -23.85 -12.42
N LYS A 6 25.47 -24.22 -13.71
CA LYS A 6 24.61 -23.58 -14.71
C LYS A 6 23.12 -23.72 -14.37
N ASN A 7 22.71 -24.88 -13.87
CA ASN A 7 21.33 -25.12 -13.45
C ASN A 7 20.96 -24.31 -12.20
N ILE A 8 21.83 -24.28 -11.19
CA ILE A 8 21.59 -23.50 -9.96
C ILE A 8 21.53 -22.00 -10.28
N LEU A 9 22.42 -21.51 -11.14
CA LEU A 9 22.44 -20.10 -11.56
C LEU A 9 21.13 -19.71 -12.26
N PHE A 10 20.62 -20.57 -13.15
CA PHE A 10 19.34 -20.34 -13.80
C PHE A 10 18.18 -20.24 -12.79
N TRP A 11 18.12 -21.18 -11.83
CA TRP A 11 17.10 -21.18 -10.78
C TRP A 11 17.16 -19.93 -9.89
N VAL A 12 18.36 -19.46 -9.55
CA VAL A 12 18.54 -18.22 -8.76
C VAL A 12 18.04 -17.01 -9.54
N VAL A 13 18.34 -16.92 -10.84
CA VAL A 13 17.87 -15.83 -11.70
C VAL A 13 16.34 -15.82 -11.79
N VAL A 14 15.72 -17.00 -11.97
CA VAL A 14 14.24 -17.12 -11.98
C VAL A 14 13.63 -16.69 -10.65
N GLY A 15 14.20 -17.12 -9.52
CA GLY A 15 13.75 -16.71 -8.19
C GLY A 15 13.90 -15.20 -7.95
N LEU A 16 15.00 -14.61 -8.42
CA LEU A 16 15.25 -13.17 -8.34
C LEU A 16 14.21 -12.38 -9.13
N PHE A 17 13.90 -12.79 -10.36
CA PHE A 17 12.84 -12.17 -11.15
C PHE A 17 11.48 -12.31 -10.49
N MET A 18 11.19 -13.45 -9.85
CA MET A 18 9.93 -13.63 -9.11
C MET A 18 9.79 -12.63 -7.96
N ILE A 19 10.87 -12.40 -7.18
CA ILE A 19 10.89 -11.40 -6.09
C ILE A 19 10.77 -9.98 -6.65
N LEU A 20 11.49 -9.67 -7.72
CA LEU A 20 11.48 -8.34 -8.34
C LEU A 20 10.08 -7.98 -8.87
N LEU A 21 9.44 -8.93 -9.58
CA LEU A 21 8.08 -8.75 -10.06
C LEU A 21 7.11 -8.63 -8.88
N PHE A 22 7.26 -9.46 -7.85
CA PHE A 22 6.43 -9.33 -6.65
C PHE A 22 6.59 -7.95 -6.00
N ASN A 23 7.80 -7.41 -5.91
CA ASN A 23 8.04 -6.07 -5.37
C ASN A 23 7.43 -4.95 -6.24
N LEU A 24 7.51 -5.07 -7.58
CA LEU A 24 6.91 -4.11 -8.51
C LEU A 24 5.38 -4.13 -8.49
N PHE A 25 4.78 -5.32 -8.37
CA PHE A 25 3.32 -5.48 -8.28
C PHE A 25 2.79 -5.27 -6.87
N SER A 26 3.64 -5.38 -5.84
CA SER A 26 3.35 -5.01 -4.45
C SER A 26 3.51 -3.51 -4.25
N VAL A 27 2.98 -2.70 -5.17
CA VAL A 27 2.68 -1.31 -4.85
C VAL A 27 1.77 -1.36 -3.62
N PRO A 28 2.09 -0.69 -2.50
CA PRO A 28 1.15 -0.58 -1.41
C PRO A 28 -0.16 -0.10 -2.04
N HIS A 29 -1.19 -0.93 -1.95
CA HIS A 29 -2.52 -0.57 -2.38
C HIS A 29 -2.86 0.65 -1.52
N HIS A 30 -2.60 1.84 -2.05
CA HIS A 30 -3.17 3.05 -1.51
C HIS A 30 -4.66 2.78 -1.68
N GLU A 31 -5.32 2.43 -0.57
CA GLU A 31 -6.77 2.44 -0.53
C GLU A 31 -7.20 3.72 -1.24
N PRO A 32 -8.18 3.66 -2.15
CA PRO A 32 -8.62 4.85 -2.86
C PRO A 32 -8.88 5.93 -1.82
N GLU A 33 -7.98 6.91 -1.76
CA GLU A 33 -8.13 8.07 -0.90
C GLU A 33 -9.30 8.79 -1.55
N GLU A 34 -10.52 8.60 -1.01
CA GLU A 34 -11.65 9.41 -1.42
C GLU A 34 -11.26 10.86 -1.13
N ASP A 35 -11.17 11.67 -2.18
CA ASP A 35 -10.93 13.10 -2.07
C ASP A 35 -12.15 13.75 -1.40
N VAL A 36 -12.14 13.80 -0.07
CA VAL A 36 -13.19 14.43 0.73
C VAL A 36 -12.87 15.90 0.91
N ILE A 37 -13.85 16.76 0.64
CA ILE A 37 -13.74 18.20 0.85
C ILE A 37 -13.55 18.46 2.35
N PHE A 38 -12.64 19.38 2.73
CA PHE A 38 -12.33 19.69 4.13
C PHE A 38 -13.56 19.94 5.00
N SER A 39 -14.57 20.66 4.50
CA SER A 39 -15.83 20.91 5.23
C SER A 39 -16.61 19.63 5.55
N GLU A 40 -16.60 18.67 4.64
CA GLU A 40 -17.24 17.37 4.84
C GLU A 40 -16.44 16.51 5.82
N PHE A 41 -15.11 16.55 5.74
CA PHE A 41 -14.23 15.95 6.74
C PHE A 41 -14.50 16.49 8.15
N MET A 42 -14.57 17.82 8.31
CA MET A 42 -14.88 18.45 9.60
C MET A 42 -16.28 18.05 10.10
N THR A 43 -17.25 17.97 9.19
CA THR A 43 -18.61 17.51 9.55
C THR A 43 -18.60 16.05 10.04
N LYS A 44 -17.84 15.16 9.39
CA LYS A 44 -17.69 13.75 9.80
C LYS A 44 -16.89 13.63 11.11
N LEU A 45 -15.91 14.51 11.32
CA LEU A 45 -15.14 14.62 12.56
C LEU A 45 -16.03 15.01 13.74
N ASP A 46 -16.84 16.05 13.58
CA ASP A 46 -17.78 16.54 14.60
C ASP A 46 -18.87 15.53 14.93
N LYS A 47 -19.30 14.73 13.94
CA LYS A 47 -20.25 13.62 14.14
C LYS A 47 -19.64 12.43 14.89
N GLY A 48 -18.32 12.36 15.03
CA GLY A 48 -17.60 11.24 15.66
C GLY A 48 -17.50 10.01 14.76
N ASP A 49 -17.60 10.19 13.44
CA ASP A 49 -17.52 9.12 12.43
C ASP A 49 -16.07 8.80 12.02
N ILE A 50 -15.08 9.49 12.62
CA ILE A 50 -13.65 9.32 12.34
C ILE A 50 -12.97 8.58 13.49
N GLU A 51 -12.31 7.46 13.17
CA GLU A 51 -11.57 6.65 14.14
C GLU A 51 -10.13 7.14 14.30
N LYS A 52 -9.48 7.48 13.18
CA LYS A 52 -8.07 7.88 13.17
C LYS A 52 -7.81 8.95 12.11
N VAL A 53 -6.99 9.93 12.47
CA VAL A 53 -6.49 10.95 11.53
C VAL A 53 -4.98 10.80 11.38
N ILE A 54 -4.50 10.78 10.14
CA ILE A 54 -3.08 10.67 9.79
C ILE A 54 -2.70 11.91 8.99
N ILE A 55 -1.80 12.72 9.54
CA ILE A 55 -1.30 13.93 8.88
C ILE A 55 0.11 13.65 8.38
N LYS A 56 0.30 13.65 7.05
CA LYS A 56 1.60 13.47 6.39
C LYS A 56 1.95 14.72 5.62
N SER A 57 2.79 15.58 6.20
CA SER A 57 3.23 16.85 5.60
C SER A 57 2.03 17.73 5.23
N SER A 58 1.67 17.82 3.94
CA SER A 58 0.54 18.57 3.41
C SER A 58 -0.68 17.71 3.08
N HIS A 59 -0.66 16.42 3.43
CA HIS A 59 -1.77 15.49 3.19
C HIS A 59 -2.44 15.09 4.51
N ILE A 60 -3.77 15.10 4.53
CA ILE A 60 -4.58 14.68 5.67
C ILE A 60 -5.41 13.50 5.21
N SER A 61 -5.11 12.31 5.73
CA SER A 61 -5.90 11.10 5.49
C SER A 61 -6.64 10.73 6.76
N ALA A 62 -7.85 10.18 6.64
CA ALA A 62 -8.66 9.80 7.78
C ALA A 62 -9.23 8.40 7.59
N ILE A 63 -9.18 7.60 8.65
CA ILE A 63 -9.82 6.29 8.72
C ILE A 63 -11.19 6.51 9.35
N LEU A 64 -12.22 6.28 8.54
CA LEU A 64 -13.60 6.28 9.00
C LEU A 64 -13.78 5.11 9.95
N LYS A 65 -14.58 5.33 10.99
CA LYS A 65 -15.00 4.27 11.90
C LYS A 65 -15.99 3.41 11.13
N ASP A 66 -15.50 2.45 10.36
CA ASP A 66 -16.35 1.52 9.64
C ASP A 66 -17.13 0.72 10.68
N LYS A 67 -18.41 1.07 10.83
CA LYS A 67 -19.33 0.29 11.63
C LYS A 67 -19.78 -0.84 10.71
N THR A 68 -19.18 -2.02 10.91
CA THR A 68 -19.71 -3.33 10.51
C THR A 68 -21.22 -3.33 10.29
#